data_AF-A0A8S9ZNL8-F1
#
_entry.id   AF-A0A8S9ZNL8-F1
#
_cell.length_a   1.000
_cell.length_b   1.000
_cell.length_c   1.000
_cell.angle_alpha   90.00
_cell.angle_beta   90.00
_cell.angle_gamma   90.00
#
_symmetry.space_group_name_H-M   'P 1'
#
loop_
_entity.id
_entity.type
_entity.pdbx_description
1 polymer ?
#
loop_
_entity_poly.entity_id
_entity_poly.type
_entity_poly.pdbx_seq_one_letter_code
_entity_poly.pdbx_strand_id
1 'polypeptide(L)'
;MIKQWNFLGNNVLISEAIGYGCTGIGTAILGNDLAATPIVIGASDEIKKKYLGRLIDEPIMASYCVTEPGAGSDVAGLKTKAVKKGDEWVINGSKMWITNGGVASWFFVLARTDPDPKAPSGKAFTAFVVDGDAKDVVVPSSQVVGIPGEGFKIAMKTFDKTRPIVAALAVGLASRALDEAAKYSLERKTFGMPIANHQGVSFMLADMAMCMELSRLMTYKCAQEVDLGRPGSYWASIAKCFAADTANQTASNAVQAPAGKAFTAFIVDGDSKGISRGKKELNVGQRCSDTRTITFEDVQVPKENVIKEFLFMLADMAINLEMARLITYRSALDVDNGVRSSYYASIAKCFAADTAMQGAINAVQFLLFILQQIRDDIKQLRTEFLQMRTDFANDIKQLRTEFVNLSIEFGVMKQDIIILKTEIKQMRTELVGLSIEVGVMKQDIIILKTEIISIKKKVKDLQRDVHLVRIDVSVLKQQVN
;
A
#
# COMPACT_ATOMS: atom_id res chain seq x y z
N MET A 1 -29.08 -5.87 28.72
CA MET A 1 -27.75 -6.51 28.90
C MET A 1 -27.35 -6.64 30.37
N ILE A 2 -27.37 -5.58 31.17
CA ILE A 2 -26.82 -5.58 32.56
C ILE A 2 -27.55 -6.54 33.53
N LYS A 3 -28.85 -6.81 33.37
CA LYS A 3 -29.64 -7.66 34.30
C LYS A 3 -29.26 -9.16 34.31
N GLN A 4 -28.38 -9.62 33.42
CA GLN A 4 -27.90 -11.02 33.36
C GLN A 4 -26.38 -11.13 33.59
N TRP A 5 -25.74 -10.04 34.05
CA TRP A 5 -24.30 -10.05 34.26
C TRP A 5 -23.96 -10.70 35.59
N ASN A 6 -23.00 -11.63 35.53
CA ASN A 6 -22.44 -12.27 36.70
C ASN A 6 -21.10 -11.58 37.03
N PHE A 7 -20.15 -12.35 37.55
CA PHE A 7 -18.86 -11.87 38.03
C PHE A 7 -18.04 -11.12 36.96
N LEU A 8 -18.01 -11.59 35.70
CA LEU A 8 -17.15 -10.96 34.70
C LEU A 8 -17.72 -9.65 34.16
N GLY A 9 -19.04 -9.56 34.00
CA GLY A 9 -19.72 -8.31 33.65
C GLY A 9 -19.41 -7.17 34.63
N ASN A 10 -19.39 -7.45 35.94
CA ASN A 10 -19.03 -6.45 36.94
C ASN A 10 -17.56 -6.04 36.84
N ASN A 11 -16.65 -6.99 36.63
CA ASN A 11 -15.22 -6.72 36.51
C ASN A 11 -14.90 -5.83 35.30
N VAL A 12 -15.55 -6.01 34.16
CA VAL A 12 -15.30 -5.15 32.99
C VAL A 12 -15.76 -3.70 33.23
N LEU A 13 -16.84 -3.45 33.98
CA LEU A 13 -17.26 -2.08 34.32
C LEU A 13 -16.24 -1.38 35.21
N ILE A 14 -15.81 -2.08 36.26
CA ILE A 14 -14.82 -1.57 37.21
C ILE A 14 -13.50 -1.30 36.47
N SER A 15 -13.08 -2.23 35.60
CA SER A 15 -11.84 -2.11 34.83
C SER A 15 -11.87 -0.95 33.85
N GLU A 16 -13.01 -0.71 33.19
CA GLU A 16 -13.17 0.45 32.31
C GLU A 16 -13.03 1.77 33.08
N ALA A 17 -13.69 1.87 34.24
CA ALA A 17 -13.61 3.05 35.10
C ALA A 17 -12.18 3.29 35.61
N ILE A 18 -11.46 2.24 36.01
CA ILE A 18 -10.04 2.35 36.40
C ILE A 18 -9.17 2.74 35.20
N GLY A 19 -9.42 2.16 34.02
CA GLY A 19 -8.70 2.45 32.79
C GLY A 19 -8.82 3.90 32.35
N TYR A 20 -9.98 4.52 32.58
CA TYR A 20 -10.21 5.95 32.37
C TYR A 20 -9.31 6.83 33.25
N GLY A 21 -9.11 6.41 34.50
CA GLY A 21 -8.22 7.08 35.43
C GLY A 21 -6.75 6.89 35.08
N CYS A 22 -6.27 5.64 35.14
CA CYS A 22 -4.89 5.27 34.82
C CYS A 22 -4.76 3.76 34.56
N THR A 23 -4.37 3.39 33.34
CA THR A 23 -4.11 1.98 32.97
C THR A 23 -2.88 1.39 33.67
N GLY A 24 -1.93 2.21 34.12
CA GLY A 24 -0.79 1.78 34.93
C GLY A 24 -1.23 1.25 36.29
N ILE A 25 -2.04 2.03 37.01
CA ILE A 25 -2.65 1.60 38.29
C ILE A 25 -3.58 0.41 38.05
N GLY A 26 -4.41 0.48 37.02
CA GLY A 26 -5.31 -0.62 36.66
C GLY A 26 -4.58 -1.92 36.35
N THR A 27 -3.45 -1.87 35.67
CA THR A 27 -2.65 -3.07 35.36
C THR A 27 -2.05 -3.70 36.62
N ALA A 28 -1.64 -2.90 37.61
CA ALA A 28 -1.15 -3.42 38.89
C ALA A 28 -2.28 -4.11 39.68
N ILE A 29 -3.46 -3.49 39.76
CA ILE A 29 -4.64 -4.05 40.45
C ILE A 29 -5.11 -5.34 39.76
N LEU A 30 -5.34 -5.29 38.46
CA LEU A 30 -5.88 -6.40 37.67
C LEU A 30 -4.85 -7.52 37.44
N GLY A 31 -3.58 -7.28 37.79
CA GLY A 31 -2.56 -8.33 37.91
C GLY A 31 -2.99 -9.43 38.89
N ASN A 32 -3.72 -9.07 39.95
CA ASN A 32 -4.29 -10.02 40.89
C ASN A 32 -5.37 -10.89 40.23
N ASP A 33 -6.26 -10.32 39.42
CA ASP A 33 -7.28 -11.10 38.69
C ASP A 33 -6.65 -12.12 37.74
N LEU A 34 -5.56 -11.72 37.06
CA LEU A 34 -4.82 -12.62 36.17
C LEU A 34 -4.20 -13.80 36.94
N ALA A 35 -3.65 -13.56 38.13
CA ALA A 35 -3.08 -14.60 38.98
C ALA A 35 -4.14 -15.47 39.69
N ALA A 36 -5.28 -14.88 40.08
CA ALA A 36 -6.37 -15.54 40.77
C ALA A 36 -7.22 -16.43 39.86
N THR A 37 -7.46 -16.00 38.62
CA THR A 37 -8.30 -16.72 37.65
C THR A 37 -7.90 -18.20 37.44
N PRO A 38 -6.62 -18.58 37.24
CA PRO A 38 -6.26 -19.99 37.11
C PRO A 38 -6.55 -20.81 38.38
N ILE A 39 -6.46 -20.18 39.57
CA ILE A 39 -6.80 -20.81 40.85
C ILE A 39 -8.31 -21.07 40.92
N VAL A 40 -9.13 -20.10 40.51
CA VAL A 40 -10.59 -20.25 40.41
C VAL A 40 -10.96 -21.38 39.44
N ILE A 41 -10.27 -21.48 38.30
CA ILE A 41 -10.58 -22.45 37.24
C ILE A 41 -10.22 -23.88 37.66
N GLY A 42 -9.03 -24.09 38.23
CA GLY A 42 -8.43 -25.42 38.28
C GLY A 42 -7.95 -25.89 39.65
N ALA A 43 -7.85 -25.02 40.66
CA ALA A 43 -7.26 -25.41 41.93
C ALA A 43 -8.23 -26.19 42.83
N SER A 44 -7.66 -26.95 43.79
CA SER A 44 -8.43 -27.59 44.85
C SER A 44 -9.03 -26.56 45.82
N ASP A 45 -9.99 -26.99 46.64
CA ASP A 45 -10.65 -26.10 47.59
C ASP A 45 -9.68 -25.61 48.69
N GLU A 46 -8.67 -26.41 49.03
CA GLU A 46 -7.61 -26.01 49.97
C GLU A 46 -6.76 -24.87 49.39
N ILE A 47 -6.33 -24.99 48.13
CA ILE A 47 -5.57 -23.93 47.44
C ILE A 47 -6.44 -22.68 47.30
N LYS A 48 -7.70 -22.81 46.86
CA LYS A 48 -8.62 -21.67 46.73
C LYS A 48 -8.78 -20.95 48.07
N LYS A 49 -9.07 -21.69 49.15
CA LYS A 49 -9.22 -21.13 50.48
C LYS A 49 -7.94 -20.43 50.96
N LYS A 50 -6.78 -21.04 50.77
CA LYS A 50 -5.49 -20.46 51.21
C LYS A 50 -5.14 -19.20 50.40
N TYR A 51 -5.08 -19.29 49.08
CA TYR A 51 -4.48 -18.23 48.25
C TYR A 51 -5.46 -17.14 47.83
N LEU A 52 -6.71 -17.50 47.52
CA LEU A 52 -7.75 -16.49 47.25
C LEU A 52 -8.21 -15.83 48.55
N GLY A 53 -8.26 -16.58 49.67
CA GLY A 53 -8.53 -16.02 51.00
C GLY A 53 -7.55 -14.89 51.35
N ARG A 54 -6.25 -15.12 51.17
CA ARG A 54 -5.22 -14.08 51.40
C ARG A 54 -5.43 -12.80 50.59
N LEU A 55 -5.90 -12.89 49.33
CA LEU A 55 -6.21 -11.71 48.52
C LEU A 55 -7.43 -10.92 49.04
N ILE A 56 -8.31 -11.57 49.80
CA ILE A 56 -9.51 -10.96 50.40
C ILE A 56 -9.18 -10.39 51.79
N ASP A 57 -8.34 -11.09 52.55
CA ASP A 57 -8.01 -10.75 53.93
C ASP A 57 -7.05 -9.56 54.04
N GLU A 58 -6.11 -9.42 53.11
CA GLU A 58 -5.08 -8.37 53.13
C GLU A 58 -4.86 -7.75 51.73
N PRO A 59 -4.42 -6.47 51.64
CA PRO A 59 -4.17 -5.79 50.37
C PRO A 59 -2.83 -6.23 49.74
N ILE A 60 -2.65 -7.53 49.56
CA ILE A 60 -1.47 -8.14 48.97
C ILE A 60 -1.59 -8.25 47.45
N MET A 61 -0.45 -8.44 46.79
CA MET A 61 -0.38 -8.62 45.34
C MET A 61 -0.05 -10.07 44.99
N ALA A 62 -0.50 -10.50 43.81
CA ALA A 62 -0.16 -11.77 43.20
C ALA A 62 0.28 -11.54 41.74
N SER A 63 0.96 -12.55 41.19
CA SER A 63 1.56 -12.46 39.84
C SER A 63 1.35 -13.72 39.03
N TYR A 64 1.20 -13.53 37.72
CA TYR A 64 1.01 -14.60 36.73
C TYR A 64 2.31 -14.85 35.95
N CYS A 65 3.01 -15.92 36.30
CA CYS A 65 4.35 -16.25 35.80
C CYS A 65 4.31 -17.28 34.67
N VAL A 66 4.10 -16.79 33.45
CA VAL A 66 4.17 -17.61 32.22
C VAL A 66 5.37 -17.22 31.37
N THR A 67 5.44 -15.97 30.91
CA THR A 67 6.43 -15.45 29.96
C THR A 67 7.88 -15.67 30.41
N GLU A 68 8.74 -15.97 29.46
CA GLU A 68 10.18 -16.23 29.61
C GLU A 68 11.01 -15.43 28.60
N PRO A 69 12.32 -15.23 28.84
CA PRO A 69 13.18 -14.50 27.89
C PRO A 69 13.14 -15.05 26.46
N GLY A 70 12.98 -16.37 26.31
CA GLY A 70 12.92 -17.05 25.01
C GLY A 70 11.52 -17.42 24.52
N ALA A 71 10.45 -17.14 25.28
CA ALA A 71 9.10 -17.58 24.96
C ALA A 71 8.01 -16.67 25.59
N GLY A 72 7.25 -15.99 24.73
CA GLY A 72 6.09 -15.18 25.11
C GLY A 72 4.83 -15.61 24.35
N SER A 73 4.72 -15.24 23.08
CA SER A 73 3.60 -15.67 22.21
C SER A 73 3.53 -17.18 22.05
N ASP A 74 4.68 -17.84 21.92
CA ASP A 74 4.80 -19.30 21.92
C ASP A 74 4.91 -19.85 23.35
N VAL A 75 3.77 -19.94 24.04
CA VAL A 75 3.68 -20.54 25.39
C VAL A 75 4.10 -22.02 25.40
N ALA A 76 4.06 -22.72 24.27
CA ALA A 76 4.55 -24.09 24.19
C ALA A 76 6.09 -24.17 24.17
N GLY A 77 6.76 -23.06 23.86
CA GLY A 77 8.22 -22.94 23.82
C GLY A 77 8.90 -22.78 25.18
N LEU A 78 8.13 -22.62 26.28
CA LEU A 78 8.64 -22.39 27.63
C LEU A 78 9.63 -23.46 28.09
N LYS A 79 10.65 -23.02 28.82
CA LYS A 79 11.81 -23.79 29.27
C LYS A 79 11.91 -23.95 30.79
N THR A 80 11.15 -23.19 31.60
CA THR A 80 11.07 -23.45 33.05
C THR A 80 10.62 -24.89 33.28
N LYS A 81 11.38 -25.66 34.05
CA LYS A 81 11.13 -27.08 34.33
C LYS A 81 10.69 -27.27 35.76
N ALA A 82 9.79 -28.22 35.99
CA ALA A 82 9.45 -28.69 37.32
C ALA A 82 9.68 -30.21 37.36
N VAL A 83 10.57 -30.67 38.25
CA VAL A 83 10.93 -32.09 38.40
C VAL A 83 10.38 -32.61 39.71
N LYS A 84 9.60 -33.69 39.66
CA LYS A 84 9.04 -34.32 40.86
C LYS A 84 10.14 -35.05 41.64
N LYS A 85 10.21 -34.81 42.95
CA LYS A 85 11.09 -35.51 43.90
C LYS A 85 10.27 -35.91 45.13
N GLY A 86 9.90 -37.20 45.22
CA GLY A 86 9.00 -37.66 46.27
C GLY A 86 7.61 -37.01 46.15
N ASP A 87 7.16 -36.34 47.20
CA ASP A 87 5.88 -35.61 47.22
C ASP A 87 6.02 -34.12 46.87
N GLU A 88 7.22 -33.69 46.44
CA GLU A 88 7.51 -32.29 46.11
C GLU A 88 7.92 -32.14 44.64
N TRP A 89 7.96 -30.90 44.18
CA TRP A 89 8.43 -30.49 42.87
C TRP A 89 9.50 -29.43 43.04
N VAL A 90 10.61 -29.60 42.33
CA VAL A 90 11.68 -28.60 42.27
C VAL A 90 11.57 -27.84 40.96
N ILE A 91 11.30 -26.54 41.03
CA ILE A 91 11.09 -25.69 39.86
C ILE A 91 12.37 -24.91 39.54
N ASN A 92 12.85 -25.00 38.30
CA ASN A 92 14.04 -24.30 37.83
C ASN A 92 13.77 -23.59 36.50
N GLY A 93 14.04 -22.29 36.46
CA GLY A 93 13.87 -21.46 35.27
C GLY A 93 13.95 -19.98 35.59
N SER A 94 13.71 -19.15 34.58
CA SER A 94 13.59 -17.71 34.74
C SER A 94 12.32 -17.24 34.03
N LYS A 95 11.62 -16.28 34.63
CA LYS A 95 10.43 -15.65 34.07
C LYS A 95 10.75 -14.19 33.75
N MET A 96 10.06 -13.62 32.78
CA MET A 96 10.36 -12.29 32.24
C MET A 96 9.09 -11.46 32.09
N TRP A 97 9.18 -10.15 32.38
CA TRP A 97 8.07 -9.20 32.27
C TRP A 97 6.85 -9.56 33.14
N ILE A 98 7.12 -9.96 34.39
CA ILE A 98 6.07 -10.34 35.34
C ILE A 98 5.56 -9.10 36.06
N THR A 99 4.36 -8.63 35.69
CA THR A 99 3.64 -7.59 36.42
C THR A 99 3.47 -8.00 37.89
N ASN A 100 3.69 -7.05 38.80
CA ASN A 100 3.74 -7.23 40.26
C ASN A 100 4.88 -8.12 40.77
N GLY A 101 5.81 -8.57 39.92
CA GLY A 101 6.81 -9.58 40.28
C GLY A 101 7.71 -9.21 41.47
N GLY A 102 7.98 -7.92 41.69
CA GLY A 102 8.78 -7.45 42.82
C GLY A 102 8.01 -7.27 44.15
N VAL A 103 6.68 -7.40 44.14
CA VAL A 103 5.82 -7.13 45.31
C VAL A 103 4.78 -8.24 45.57
N ALA A 104 4.72 -9.26 44.72
CA ALA A 104 3.74 -10.33 44.83
C ALA A 104 4.05 -11.27 46.01
N SER A 105 3.04 -11.52 46.84
CA SER A 105 3.12 -12.46 47.96
C SER A 105 3.01 -13.92 47.53
N TRP A 106 2.52 -14.18 46.32
CA TRP A 106 2.51 -15.50 45.68
C TRP A 106 2.39 -15.39 44.16
N PHE A 107 2.79 -16.47 43.49
CA PHE A 107 2.87 -16.58 42.04
C PHE A 107 2.05 -17.77 41.53
N PHE A 108 1.26 -17.56 40.49
CA PHE A 108 0.89 -18.65 39.60
C PHE A 108 2.08 -18.94 38.68
N VAL A 109 2.57 -20.17 38.59
CA VAL A 109 3.72 -20.54 37.77
C VAL A 109 3.35 -21.66 36.81
N LEU A 110 3.59 -21.44 35.51
CA LEU A 110 3.52 -22.51 34.49
C LEU A 110 4.91 -23.04 34.20
N ALA A 111 5.10 -24.35 34.38
CA ALA A 111 6.37 -25.03 34.16
C ALA A 111 6.19 -26.35 33.39
N ARG A 112 7.17 -26.70 32.57
CA ARG A 112 7.21 -27.98 31.86
C ARG A 112 7.56 -29.10 32.83
N THR A 113 6.67 -30.08 32.95
CA THR A 113 6.87 -31.28 33.79
C THR A 113 7.16 -32.53 32.98
N ASP A 114 6.73 -32.57 31.72
CA ASP A 114 7.08 -33.65 30.80
C ASP A 114 8.46 -33.39 30.17
N PRO A 115 9.46 -34.26 30.36
CA PRO A 115 10.78 -34.08 29.77
C PRO A 115 10.80 -34.34 28.26
N ASP A 116 9.81 -35.03 27.68
CA ASP A 116 9.79 -35.34 26.26
C ASP A 116 9.48 -34.07 25.45
N PRO A 117 10.41 -33.57 24.60
CA PRO A 117 10.17 -32.41 23.76
C PRO A 117 9.02 -32.62 22.75
N LYS A 118 8.64 -33.87 22.45
CA LYS A 118 7.52 -34.22 21.57
C LYS A 118 6.18 -34.31 22.30
N ALA A 119 6.17 -34.24 23.63
CA ALA A 119 4.93 -34.26 24.41
C ALA A 119 4.02 -33.10 23.95
N PRO A 120 2.73 -33.37 23.66
CA PRO A 120 1.81 -32.35 23.21
C PRO A 120 1.63 -31.28 24.29
N SER A 121 1.53 -30.02 23.90
CA SER A 121 1.46 -28.88 24.84
C SER A 121 0.34 -29.03 25.88
N GLY A 122 -0.78 -29.63 25.50
CA GLY A 122 -1.90 -29.90 26.41
C GLY A 122 -1.64 -30.96 27.51
N LYS A 123 -0.47 -31.60 27.51
CA LYS A 123 -0.02 -32.58 28.52
C LYS A 123 1.37 -32.29 29.10
N ALA A 124 2.15 -31.39 28.48
CA ALA A 124 3.56 -31.20 28.83
C ALA A 124 3.81 -30.28 30.03
N PHE A 125 2.82 -29.47 30.42
CA PHE A 125 2.99 -28.39 31.39
C PHE A 125 2.09 -28.57 32.60
N THR A 126 2.62 -28.29 33.78
CA THR A 126 1.85 -28.26 35.04
C THR A 126 1.83 -26.84 35.58
N ALA A 127 0.70 -26.46 36.15
CA ALA A 127 0.52 -25.19 36.83
C ALA A 127 0.73 -25.36 38.33
N PHE A 128 1.37 -24.37 38.95
CA PHE A 128 1.68 -24.35 40.37
C PHE A 128 1.25 -23.02 40.97
N VAL A 129 0.94 -23.02 42.26
CA VAL A 129 0.97 -21.81 43.07
C VAL A 129 2.22 -21.84 43.95
N VAL A 130 2.98 -20.76 43.97
CA VAL A 130 4.28 -20.67 44.65
C VAL A 130 4.24 -19.49 45.61
N ASP A 131 4.56 -19.70 46.87
CA ASP A 131 4.68 -18.61 47.85
C ASP A 131 5.86 -17.68 47.46
N GLY A 132 5.69 -16.37 47.64
CA GLY A 132 6.62 -15.38 47.12
C GLY A 132 8.02 -15.40 47.75
N ASP A 133 8.14 -15.99 48.93
CA ASP A 133 9.35 -16.16 49.72
C ASP A 133 9.94 -17.59 49.67
N ALA A 134 9.42 -18.45 48.79
CA ALA A 134 9.86 -19.84 48.66
C ALA A 134 11.37 -19.94 48.31
N LYS A 135 12.14 -20.63 49.16
CA LYS A 135 13.58 -20.90 48.94
C LYS A 135 13.78 -22.14 48.08
N ASP A 136 14.77 -22.08 47.18
CA ASP A 136 15.13 -23.15 46.23
C ASP A 136 13.96 -23.68 45.38
N VAL A 137 12.86 -22.91 45.34
CA VAL A 137 11.56 -23.15 44.71
C VAL A 137 11.16 -24.63 44.73
N VAL A 138 11.14 -25.18 45.95
CA VAL A 138 10.56 -26.51 46.24
C VAL A 138 9.10 -26.32 46.64
N VAL A 139 8.19 -26.96 45.90
CA VAL A 139 6.75 -26.86 46.17
C VAL A 139 6.13 -28.24 46.39
N PRO A 140 5.30 -28.42 47.43
CA PRO A 140 4.61 -29.68 47.67
C PRO A 140 3.62 -29.98 46.54
N SER A 141 3.32 -31.26 46.30
CA SER A 141 2.33 -31.67 45.29
C SER A 141 0.93 -31.13 45.57
N SER A 142 0.63 -30.77 46.82
CA SER A 142 -0.59 -30.07 47.22
C SER A 142 -0.70 -28.63 46.69
N GLN A 143 0.36 -28.07 46.11
CA GLN A 143 0.38 -26.75 45.46
C GLN A 143 0.30 -26.83 43.92
N VAL A 144 0.06 -28.02 43.37
CA VAL A 144 -0.28 -28.18 41.95
C VAL A 144 -1.69 -27.66 41.71
N VAL A 145 -1.83 -26.79 40.70
CA VAL A 145 -3.12 -26.25 40.27
C VAL A 145 -3.68 -27.15 39.18
N GLY A 146 -4.75 -27.89 39.52
CA GLY A 146 -5.40 -28.85 38.65
C GLY A 146 -4.66 -30.18 38.55
N ILE A 147 -4.77 -30.84 37.41
CA ILE A 147 -4.13 -32.14 37.17
C ILE A 147 -2.72 -31.92 36.58
N PRO A 148 -1.68 -32.60 37.09
CA PRO A 148 -0.35 -32.57 36.47
C PRO A 148 -0.41 -32.83 34.95
N GLY A 149 0.25 -31.98 34.18
CA GLY A 149 0.24 -31.98 32.71
C GLY A 149 -0.87 -31.13 32.07
N GLU A 150 -1.88 -30.69 32.81
CA GLU A 150 -2.99 -29.87 32.27
C GLU A 150 -2.81 -28.36 32.43
N GLY A 151 -1.66 -27.90 32.94
CA GLY A 151 -1.37 -26.49 33.20
C GLY A 151 -1.54 -25.60 31.96
N PHE A 152 -1.21 -26.09 30.77
CA PHE A 152 -1.42 -25.36 29.52
C PHE A 152 -2.91 -25.06 29.26
N LYS A 153 -3.80 -26.03 29.53
CA LYS A 153 -5.25 -25.83 29.37
C LYS A 153 -5.78 -24.79 30.36
N ILE A 154 -5.29 -24.80 31.59
CA ILE A 154 -5.64 -23.83 32.64
C ILE A 154 -5.21 -22.43 32.23
N ALA A 155 -3.98 -22.28 31.71
CA ALA A 155 -3.47 -21.02 31.19
C ALA A 155 -4.32 -20.49 30.01
N MET A 156 -4.71 -21.36 29.06
CA MET A 156 -5.56 -20.93 27.94
C MET A 156 -6.97 -20.50 28.39
N LYS A 157 -7.61 -21.27 29.28
CA LYS A 157 -8.92 -20.91 29.86
C LYS A 157 -8.86 -19.62 30.68
N THR A 158 -7.72 -19.33 31.30
CA THR A 158 -7.48 -18.07 32.00
C THR A 158 -7.61 -16.89 31.06
N PHE A 159 -7.00 -16.97 29.86
CA PHE A 159 -7.07 -15.88 28.88
C PHE A 159 -8.48 -15.60 28.38
N ASP A 160 -9.35 -16.60 28.28
CA ASP A 160 -10.76 -16.37 27.89
C ASP A 160 -11.49 -15.50 28.92
N LYS A 161 -11.17 -15.64 30.20
CA LYS A 161 -11.78 -14.87 31.30
C LYS A 161 -11.11 -13.51 31.55
N THR A 162 -9.83 -13.36 31.26
CA THR A 162 -9.08 -12.13 31.59
C THR A 162 -8.95 -11.15 30.43
N ARG A 163 -8.99 -11.62 29.17
CA ARG A 163 -8.95 -10.73 27.99
C ARG A 163 -10.06 -9.66 27.97
N PRO A 164 -11.32 -9.94 28.36
CA PRO A 164 -12.37 -8.91 28.41
C PRO A 164 -12.04 -7.80 29.42
N ILE A 165 -11.39 -8.15 30.53
CA ILE A 165 -10.96 -7.20 31.57
C ILE A 165 -9.88 -6.25 31.01
N VAL A 166 -8.91 -6.80 30.27
CA VAL A 166 -7.87 -6.00 29.61
C VAL A 166 -8.45 -5.14 28.48
N ALA A 167 -9.41 -5.67 27.72
CA ALA A 167 -10.12 -4.89 26.70
C ALA A 167 -10.86 -3.69 27.33
N ALA A 168 -11.48 -3.89 28.51
CA ALA A 168 -12.15 -2.82 29.25
C ALA A 168 -11.18 -1.71 29.70
N LEU A 169 -9.97 -2.05 30.16
CA LEU A 169 -8.94 -1.04 30.44
C LEU A 169 -8.63 -0.18 29.21
N ALA A 170 -8.53 -0.80 28.03
CA ALA A 170 -8.28 -0.09 26.78
C ALA A 170 -9.46 0.80 26.37
N VAL A 171 -10.70 0.35 26.57
CA VAL A 171 -11.91 1.17 26.39
C VAL A 171 -11.89 2.38 27.33
N GLY A 172 -11.52 2.20 28.60
CA GLY A 172 -11.39 3.29 29.56
C GLY A 172 -10.36 4.33 29.12
N LEU A 173 -9.17 3.87 28.69
CA LEU A 173 -8.13 4.75 28.13
C LEU A 173 -8.60 5.51 26.90
N ALA A 174 -9.26 4.83 25.96
CA ALA A 174 -9.82 5.47 24.77
C ALA A 174 -10.88 6.52 25.14
N SER A 175 -11.75 6.20 26.09
CA SER A 175 -12.77 7.14 26.60
C SER A 175 -12.12 8.38 27.20
N ARG A 176 -11.04 8.21 27.99
CA ARG A 176 -10.30 9.33 28.54
C ARG A 176 -9.64 10.18 27.46
N ALA A 177 -8.99 9.56 26.49
CA ALA A 177 -8.36 10.25 25.38
C ALA A 177 -9.39 11.06 24.55
N LEU A 178 -10.57 10.50 24.32
CA LEU A 178 -11.68 11.20 23.67
C LEU A 178 -12.17 12.39 24.48
N ASP A 179 -12.41 12.23 25.78
CA ASP A 179 -12.88 13.32 26.65
C ASP A 179 -11.89 14.49 26.68
N GLU A 180 -10.59 14.20 26.82
CA GLU A 180 -9.54 15.24 26.81
C GLU A 180 -9.46 15.95 25.45
N ALA A 181 -9.53 15.19 24.34
CA ALA A 181 -9.53 15.75 23.00
C ALA A 181 -10.76 16.62 22.74
N ALA A 182 -11.94 16.14 23.12
CA ALA A 182 -13.21 16.85 22.97
C ALA A 182 -13.20 18.15 23.79
N LYS A 183 -12.79 18.09 25.07
CA LYS A 183 -12.65 19.27 25.92
C LYS A 183 -11.70 20.29 25.31
N TYR A 184 -10.49 19.89 24.93
CA TYR A 184 -9.52 20.79 24.30
C TYR A 184 -10.06 21.39 23.00
N SER A 185 -10.80 20.61 22.20
CA SER A 185 -11.34 21.07 20.93
C SER A 185 -12.37 22.21 21.07
N LEU A 186 -13.11 22.22 22.17
CA LEU A 186 -14.11 23.24 22.48
C LEU A 186 -13.47 24.52 23.04
N GLU A 187 -12.34 24.39 23.73
CA GLU A 187 -11.63 25.53 24.35
C GLU A 187 -10.67 26.22 23.37
N ARG A 188 -9.91 25.44 22.59
CA ARG A 188 -8.89 25.97 21.67
C ARG A 188 -9.55 26.63 20.48
N LYS A 189 -9.12 27.85 20.14
CA LYS A 189 -9.56 28.56 18.93
C LYS A 189 -8.44 28.70 17.90
N THR A 190 -8.78 28.47 16.64
CA THR A 190 -7.98 28.85 15.46
C THR A 190 -8.91 29.37 14.39
N PHE A 191 -8.45 30.31 13.55
CA PHE A 191 -9.28 30.94 12.52
C PHE A 191 -10.59 31.56 13.07
N GLY A 192 -10.54 32.10 14.29
CA GLY A 192 -11.66 32.82 14.90
C GLY A 192 -12.74 31.96 15.59
N MET A 193 -12.64 30.63 15.55
CA MET A 193 -13.64 29.73 16.15
C MET A 193 -13.00 28.57 16.93
N PRO A 194 -13.73 27.94 17.86
CA PRO A 194 -13.30 26.69 18.49
C PRO A 194 -12.92 25.63 17.46
N ILE A 195 -11.84 24.88 17.70
CA ILE A 195 -11.36 23.92 16.71
C ILE A 195 -12.32 22.75 16.50
N ALA A 196 -13.22 22.48 17.46
CA ALA A 196 -14.33 21.55 17.31
C ALA A 196 -15.25 21.88 16.12
N ASN A 197 -15.32 23.15 15.70
CA ASN A 197 -16.14 23.59 14.58
C ASN A 197 -15.44 23.44 13.23
N HIS A 198 -14.16 23.07 13.21
CA HIS A 198 -13.48 22.67 11.99
C HIS A 198 -13.86 21.22 11.67
N GLN A 199 -14.44 21.00 10.50
CA GLN A 199 -15.01 19.69 10.14
C GLN A 199 -14.03 18.52 10.34
N GLY A 200 -12.75 18.72 9.99
CA GLY A 200 -11.72 17.69 10.17
C GLY A 200 -11.51 17.26 11.63
N VAL A 201 -11.64 18.19 12.60
CA VAL A 201 -11.56 17.87 14.03
C VAL A 201 -12.85 17.20 14.49
N SER A 202 -14.02 17.69 14.09
CA SER A 202 -15.29 17.05 14.45
C SER A 202 -15.40 15.62 13.95
N PHE A 203 -14.90 15.31 12.76
CA PHE A 203 -14.89 13.95 12.21
C PHE A 203 -13.92 13.05 12.96
N MET A 204 -12.71 13.55 13.28
CA MET A 204 -11.77 12.81 14.10
C MET A 204 -12.37 12.43 15.47
N LEU A 205 -13.06 13.37 16.12
CA LEU A 205 -13.75 13.11 17.39
C LEU A 205 -14.92 12.12 17.22
N ALA A 206 -15.66 12.20 16.11
CA ALA A 206 -16.72 11.26 15.79
C ALA A 206 -16.18 9.83 15.59
N ASP A 207 -15.10 9.66 14.83
CA ASP A 207 -14.45 8.36 14.62
C ASP A 207 -13.91 7.77 15.93
N MET A 208 -13.29 8.61 16.77
CA MET A 208 -12.86 8.23 18.11
C MET A 208 -14.04 7.73 18.95
N ALA A 209 -15.15 8.46 18.98
CA ALA A 209 -16.36 8.07 19.71
C ALA A 209 -16.97 6.78 19.19
N MET A 210 -17.09 6.62 17.87
CA MET A 210 -17.64 5.41 17.25
C MET A 210 -16.80 4.17 17.59
N CYS A 211 -15.49 4.24 17.36
CA CYS A 211 -14.60 3.12 17.65
C CYS A 211 -14.63 2.77 19.15
N MET A 212 -14.63 3.77 20.03
CA MET A 212 -14.70 3.59 21.47
C MET A 212 -16.00 2.89 21.90
N GLU A 213 -17.16 3.32 21.40
CA GLU A 213 -18.45 2.68 21.71
C GLU A 213 -18.54 1.24 21.17
N LEU A 214 -18.03 0.99 19.97
CA LEU A 214 -17.96 -0.36 19.40
C LEU A 214 -17.03 -1.26 20.22
N SER A 215 -15.90 -0.75 20.69
CA SER A 215 -14.99 -1.46 21.59
C SER A 215 -15.66 -1.78 22.93
N ARG A 216 -16.43 -0.85 23.50
CA ARG A 216 -17.21 -1.07 24.71
C ARG A 216 -18.24 -2.18 24.51
N LEU A 217 -19.05 -2.09 23.47
CA LEU A 217 -20.08 -3.09 23.15
C LEU A 217 -19.49 -4.49 22.96
N MET A 218 -18.37 -4.59 22.24
CA MET A 218 -17.73 -5.88 22.01
C MET A 218 -17.13 -6.47 23.28
N THR A 219 -16.53 -5.63 24.13
CA THR A 219 -16.00 -6.01 25.44
C THR A 219 -17.11 -6.56 26.34
N TYR A 220 -18.22 -5.85 26.40
CA TYR A 220 -19.40 -6.21 27.20
C TYR A 220 -20.08 -7.48 26.71
N LYS A 221 -20.22 -7.63 25.39
CA LYS A 221 -20.71 -8.86 24.78
C LYS A 221 -19.81 -10.04 25.13
N CYS A 222 -18.49 -9.86 25.01
CA CYS A 222 -17.55 -10.92 25.34
C CYS A 222 -17.67 -11.34 26.82
N ALA A 223 -17.75 -10.38 27.74
CA ALA A 223 -17.94 -10.68 29.16
C ALA A 223 -19.21 -11.52 29.39
N GLN A 224 -20.32 -11.13 28.75
CA GLN A 224 -21.58 -11.88 28.85
C GLN A 224 -21.46 -13.29 28.28
N GLU A 225 -20.86 -13.47 27.11
CA GLU A 225 -20.70 -14.79 26.49
C GLU A 225 -19.89 -15.74 27.37
N VAL A 226 -18.82 -15.23 28.00
CA VAL A 226 -17.99 -15.99 28.93
C VAL A 226 -18.74 -16.30 30.23
N ASP A 227 -19.52 -15.35 30.77
CA ASP A 227 -20.36 -15.55 31.97
C ASP A 227 -21.47 -16.59 31.73
N LEU A 228 -21.98 -16.70 30.51
CA LEU A 228 -22.95 -17.73 30.11
C LEU A 228 -22.31 -19.11 29.86
N GLY A 229 -21.01 -19.25 30.08
CA GLY A 229 -20.27 -20.50 29.90
C GLY A 229 -20.06 -20.90 28.44
N ARG A 230 -20.28 -19.98 27.50
CA ARG A 230 -20.04 -20.23 26.07
C ARG A 230 -18.55 -20.10 25.72
N PRO A 231 -18.08 -20.72 24.62
CA PRO A 231 -16.69 -20.60 24.19
C PRO A 231 -16.27 -19.13 24.00
N GLY A 232 -15.43 -18.64 24.92
CA GLY A 232 -15.07 -17.24 25.00
C GLY A 232 -13.98 -16.80 24.02
N SER A 233 -13.14 -17.72 23.55
CA SER A 233 -11.89 -17.38 22.86
C SER A 233 -12.08 -16.52 21.62
N TYR A 234 -13.13 -16.77 20.83
CA TYR A 234 -13.46 -15.96 19.64
C TYR A 234 -13.77 -14.51 20.02
N TRP A 235 -14.75 -14.32 20.91
CA TRP A 235 -15.17 -12.99 21.37
C TRP A 235 -14.07 -12.26 22.13
N ALA A 236 -13.31 -12.98 22.96
CA ALA A 236 -12.24 -12.44 23.78
C ALA A 236 -11.08 -11.91 22.93
N SER A 237 -10.76 -12.61 21.84
CA SER A 237 -9.71 -12.19 20.91
C SER A 237 -10.13 -10.94 20.13
N ILE A 238 -11.37 -10.89 19.65
CA ILE A 238 -11.93 -9.71 18.96
C ILE A 238 -11.97 -8.50 19.89
N ALA A 239 -12.54 -8.67 21.08
CA ALA A 239 -12.66 -7.59 22.07
C ALA A 239 -11.30 -7.00 22.42
N LYS A 240 -10.31 -7.85 22.75
CA LYS A 240 -8.95 -7.39 23.05
C LYS A 240 -8.36 -6.65 21.85
N CYS A 241 -8.31 -7.27 20.68
CA CYS A 241 -7.65 -6.67 19.51
C CYS A 241 -8.26 -5.31 19.18
N PHE A 242 -9.57 -5.28 18.99
CA PHE A 242 -10.27 -4.08 18.57
C PHE A 242 -10.19 -2.97 19.61
N ALA A 243 -10.36 -3.27 20.91
CA ALA A 243 -10.23 -2.26 21.97
C ALA A 243 -8.80 -1.71 22.10
N ALA A 244 -7.78 -2.55 21.93
CA ALA A 244 -6.38 -2.10 21.99
C ALA A 244 -6.02 -1.20 20.80
N ASP A 245 -6.46 -1.56 19.59
CA ASP A 245 -6.23 -0.77 18.39
C ASP A 245 -6.98 0.57 18.47
N THR A 246 -8.24 0.54 18.90
CA THR A 246 -9.03 1.74 19.19
C THR A 246 -8.33 2.65 20.20
N ALA A 247 -7.79 2.11 21.30
CA ALA A 247 -7.11 2.91 22.32
C ALA A 247 -5.86 3.61 21.77
N ASN A 248 -5.04 2.90 20.98
CA ASN A 248 -3.86 3.49 20.33
C ASN A 248 -4.24 4.58 19.33
N GLN A 249 -5.22 4.31 18.45
CA GLN A 249 -5.66 5.27 17.45
C GLN A 249 -6.28 6.51 18.12
N THR A 250 -7.10 6.30 19.14
CA THR A 250 -7.76 7.38 19.89
C THR A 250 -6.74 8.22 20.64
N ALA A 251 -5.75 7.60 21.30
CA ALA A 251 -4.67 8.34 21.95
C ALA A 251 -3.82 9.14 20.95
N SER A 252 -3.48 8.56 19.80
CA SER A 252 -2.75 9.24 18.72
C SER A 252 -3.54 10.45 18.19
N ASN A 253 -4.83 10.27 17.91
CA ASN A 253 -5.72 11.33 17.44
C ASN A 253 -5.90 12.42 18.51
N ALA A 254 -6.00 12.06 19.79
CA ALA A 254 -6.08 13.01 20.89
C ALA A 254 -4.82 13.89 21.01
N VAL A 255 -3.65 13.37 20.63
CA VAL A 255 -2.40 14.15 20.52
C VAL A 255 -2.33 14.92 19.20
N GLN A 256 -2.95 14.42 18.13
CA GLN A 256 -3.01 15.11 16.83
C GLN A 256 -3.97 16.31 16.83
N ALA A 257 -5.08 16.25 17.55
CA ALA A 257 -6.02 17.37 17.71
C ALA A 257 -5.35 18.68 18.21
N PRO A 258 -4.35 18.65 19.11
CA PRO A 258 -3.54 19.82 19.44
C PRO A 258 -2.41 20.15 18.43
N ALA A 259 -2.00 19.23 17.56
CA ALA A 259 -0.87 19.41 16.64
C ALA A 259 -1.27 20.04 15.29
N GLY A 260 -1.70 21.31 15.32
CA GLY A 260 -2.05 22.10 14.13
C GLY A 260 -0.87 22.53 13.23
N LYS A 261 0.16 21.68 13.00
CA LYS A 261 1.33 22.05 12.16
C LYS A 261 1.90 20.97 11.23
N ALA A 262 1.40 19.74 11.21
CA ALA A 262 2.14 18.65 10.53
C ALA A 262 1.81 18.50 9.03
N PHE A 263 0.59 18.78 8.58
CA PHE A 263 0.17 18.46 7.21
C PHE A 263 -0.64 19.59 6.58
N THR A 264 -0.28 19.94 5.34
CA THR A 264 -1.00 20.87 4.46
C THR A 264 -1.38 20.11 3.21
N ALA A 265 -2.66 20.11 2.84
CA ALA A 265 -3.14 19.46 1.63
C ALA A 265 -3.08 20.43 0.44
N PHE A 266 -2.73 19.92 -0.72
CA PHE A 266 -2.56 20.70 -1.95
C PHE A 266 -3.26 20.01 -3.13
N ILE A 267 -3.85 20.78 -4.04
CA ILE A 267 -4.20 20.34 -5.39
C ILE A 267 -2.99 20.59 -6.29
N VAL A 268 -2.59 19.58 -7.04
CA VAL A 268 -1.47 19.70 -7.97
C VAL A 268 -1.91 19.16 -9.32
N ASP A 269 -1.72 19.94 -10.38
CA ASP A 269 -2.06 19.50 -11.73
C ASP A 269 -1.19 18.30 -12.11
N GLY A 270 -1.79 17.27 -12.69
CA GLY A 270 -1.16 15.96 -12.90
C GLY A 270 0.00 15.95 -13.91
N ASP A 271 0.23 17.06 -14.60
CA ASP A 271 1.30 17.35 -15.55
C ASP A 271 2.29 18.41 -15.03
N SER A 272 2.14 18.83 -13.76
CA SER A 272 3.07 19.76 -13.12
C SER A 272 4.51 19.24 -13.20
N LYS A 273 5.43 20.16 -13.53
CA LYS A 273 6.87 19.85 -13.60
C LYS A 273 7.34 19.28 -12.25
N GLY A 274 8.02 18.14 -12.30
CA GLY A 274 8.50 17.42 -11.12
C GLY A 274 7.66 16.20 -10.72
N ILE A 275 6.50 15.98 -11.36
CA ILE A 275 5.69 14.77 -11.16
C ILE A 275 6.15 13.68 -12.13
N SER A 276 6.41 12.48 -11.62
CA SER A 276 6.62 11.28 -12.44
C SER A 276 5.69 10.14 -12.01
N ARG A 277 5.22 9.38 -13.01
CA ARG A 277 4.29 8.25 -12.82
C ARG A 277 5.04 6.94 -12.99
N GLY A 278 5.04 6.12 -11.96
CA GLY A 278 5.62 4.79 -11.93
C GLY A 278 4.83 3.75 -12.74
N LYS A 279 5.28 2.50 -12.66
CA LYS A 279 4.60 1.37 -13.31
C LYS A 279 3.25 1.10 -12.64
N LYS A 280 2.33 0.52 -13.41
CA LYS A 280 1.04 0.04 -12.89
C LYS A 280 1.28 -1.12 -11.93
N GLU A 281 0.76 -0.97 -10.73
CA GLU A 281 0.76 -2.01 -9.69
C GLU A 281 -0.32 -3.06 -9.98
N LEU A 282 0.00 -4.32 -9.73
CA LEU A 282 -0.93 -5.44 -9.91
C LEU A 282 -1.71 -5.67 -8.61
N ASN A 283 -2.86 -4.98 -8.50
CA ASN A 283 -3.74 -5.14 -7.35
C ASN A 283 -4.49 -6.48 -7.40
N VAL A 284 -4.56 -7.17 -6.25
CA VAL A 284 -5.32 -8.41 -6.11
C VAL A 284 -6.81 -8.09 -6.14
N GLY A 285 -7.51 -8.48 -7.21
CA GLY A 285 -8.97 -8.40 -7.32
C GLY A 285 -9.55 -7.14 -8.00
N GLN A 286 -8.78 -6.07 -8.17
CA GLN A 286 -9.23 -4.83 -8.83
C GLN A 286 -8.43 -4.52 -10.11
N ARG A 287 -8.62 -5.36 -11.14
CA ARG A 287 -7.79 -5.35 -12.36
C ARG A 287 -7.97 -4.10 -13.25
N CYS A 288 -9.10 -3.41 -13.13
CA CYS A 288 -9.43 -2.21 -13.91
C CYS A 288 -8.96 -0.89 -13.26
N SER A 289 -8.45 -0.91 -12.03
CA SER A 289 -7.90 0.30 -11.38
C SER A 289 -6.47 0.54 -11.87
N ASP A 290 -6.13 1.80 -12.21
CA ASP A 290 -4.77 2.21 -12.58
C ASP A 290 -4.04 2.76 -11.35
N THR A 291 -3.58 1.84 -10.49
CA THR A 291 -2.78 2.18 -9.31
C THR A 291 -1.31 2.23 -9.68
N ARG A 292 -0.63 3.33 -9.37
CA ARG A 292 0.78 3.57 -9.70
C ARG A 292 1.48 4.28 -8.56
N THR A 293 2.78 4.06 -8.43
CA THR A 293 3.63 4.98 -7.65
C THR A 293 3.64 6.34 -8.34
N ILE A 294 3.47 7.43 -7.58
CA ILE A 294 3.63 8.80 -8.08
C ILE A 294 4.75 9.45 -7.26
N THR A 295 5.76 9.99 -7.94
CA THR A 295 6.88 10.68 -7.30
C THR A 295 6.78 12.17 -7.57
N PHE A 296 7.05 12.98 -6.55
CA PHE A 296 7.09 14.44 -6.62
C PHE A 296 8.52 14.91 -6.30
N GLU A 297 9.19 15.53 -7.27
CA GLU A 297 10.53 16.10 -7.13
C GLU A 297 10.47 17.58 -7.52
N ASP A 298 10.67 18.49 -6.56
CA ASP A 298 10.66 19.95 -6.76
C ASP A 298 9.39 20.51 -7.44
N VAL A 299 8.22 19.91 -7.15
CA VAL A 299 6.94 20.35 -7.71
C VAL A 299 6.51 21.68 -7.09
N GLN A 300 6.33 22.69 -7.93
CA GLN A 300 5.87 24.02 -7.49
C GLN A 300 4.35 24.05 -7.38
N VAL A 301 3.85 24.42 -6.20
CA VAL A 301 2.42 24.47 -5.90
C VAL A 301 2.00 25.91 -5.58
N PRO A 302 1.09 26.52 -6.36
CA PRO A 302 0.55 27.84 -6.07
C PRO A 302 -0.17 27.89 -4.72
N LYS A 303 -0.15 29.05 -4.06
CA LYS A 303 -0.72 29.21 -2.70
C LYS A 303 -2.24 29.01 -2.70
N GLU A 304 -2.91 29.36 -3.79
CA GLU A 304 -4.34 29.16 -4.03
C GLU A 304 -4.75 27.68 -4.10
N ASN A 305 -3.80 26.78 -4.39
CA ASN A 305 -4.05 25.35 -4.50
C ASN A 305 -3.97 24.62 -3.15
N VAL A 306 -3.74 25.33 -2.05
CA VAL A 306 -3.87 24.76 -0.70
C VAL A 306 -5.33 24.41 -0.45
N ILE A 307 -5.62 23.11 -0.32
CA ILE A 307 -6.95 22.61 0.01
C ILE A 307 -7.20 22.98 1.47
N LYS A 308 -8.18 23.86 1.67
CA LYS A 308 -8.55 24.31 3.02
C LYS A 308 -9.57 23.39 3.69
N GLU A 309 -10.32 22.60 2.93
CA GLU A 309 -11.33 21.67 3.44
C GLU A 309 -11.53 20.54 2.41
N PHE A 310 -11.27 19.27 2.77
CA PHE A 310 -12.08 18.09 2.40
C PHE A 310 -11.41 16.74 2.74
N LEU A 311 -12.17 15.79 3.32
CA LEU A 311 -12.10 14.32 3.15
C LEU A 311 -13.06 13.63 4.16
N PHE A 312 -13.94 12.66 3.85
CA PHE A 312 -14.67 12.21 2.65
C PHE A 312 -15.77 11.18 3.07
N MET A 313 -16.67 10.90 2.12
CA MET A 313 -18.05 10.39 2.24
C MET A 313 -18.27 8.88 2.02
N LEU A 314 -17.23 8.03 2.03
CA LEU A 314 -17.35 6.62 1.61
C LEU A 314 -17.31 5.57 2.73
N ALA A 315 -16.89 5.94 3.95
CA ALA A 315 -17.03 5.08 5.13
C ALA A 315 -18.47 5.06 5.66
N ASP A 316 -19.23 6.10 5.37
CA ASP A 316 -20.52 6.40 5.99
C ASP A 316 -21.62 5.37 5.62
N MET A 317 -21.63 4.86 4.38
CA MET A 317 -22.78 4.05 3.89
C MET A 317 -22.82 2.62 4.43
N ALA A 318 -21.66 1.98 4.66
CA ALA A 318 -21.59 0.63 5.24
C ALA A 318 -21.74 0.66 6.78
N ILE A 319 -21.31 1.76 7.39
CA ILE A 319 -21.37 1.98 8.85
C ILE A 319 -22.77 2.40 9.28
N ASN A 320 -23.47 3.24 8.50
CA ASN A 320 -24.83 3.69 8.81
C ASN A 320 -25.86 2.55 8.78
N LEU A 321 -25.68 1.53 7.93
CA LEU A 321 -26.58 0.38 7.90
C LEU A 321 -26.47 -0.47 9.18
N GLU A 322 -25.26 -0.66 9.71
CA GLU A 322 -25.04 -1.45 10.92
C GLU A 322 -25.35 -0.63 12.19
N MET A 323 -25.10 0.67 12.18
CA MET A 323 -25.53 1.61 13.23
C MET A 323 -27.05 1.69 13.33
N ALA A 324 -27.77 1.82 12.22
CA ALA A 324 -29.24 1.82 12.21
C ALA A 324 -29.81 0.51 12.76
N ARG A 325 -29.20 -0.63 12.41
CA ARG A 325 -29.57 -1.93 12.96
C ARG A 325 -29.35 -1.99 14.48
N LEU A 326 -28.20 -1.56 14.98
CA LEU A 326 -27.84 -1.61 16.40
C LEU A 326 -28.67 -0.64 17.27
N ILE A 327 -28.95 0.57 16.78
CA ILE A 327 -29.82 1.55 17.46
C ILE A 327 -31.27 1.04 17.53
N THR A 328 -31.74 0.37 16.47
CA THR A 328 -33.06 -0.26 16.44
C THR A 328 -33.17 -1.40 17.47
N TYR A 329 -32.14 -2.24 17.58
CA TYR A 329 -32.08 -3.28 18.62
C TYR A 329 -32.09 -2.68 20.03
N ARG A 330 -31.39 -1.57 20.26
CA ARG A 330 -31.36 -0.90 21.57
C ARG A 330 -32.70 -0.25 21.91
N SER A 331 -33.36 0.40 20.96
CA SER A 331 -34.70 0.95 21.14
C SER A 331 -35.73 -0.14 21.45
N ALA A 332 -35.67 -1.29 20.78
CA ALA A 332 -36.56 -2.43 21.07
C ALA A 332 -36.34 -2.97 22.50
N LEU A 333 -35.08 -3.07 22.93
CA LEU A 333 -34.72 -3.48 24.29
C LEU A 333 -35.20 -2.49 25.36
N ASP A 334 -35.17 -1.19 25.11
CA ASP A 334 -35.65 -0.18 26.08
C ASP A 334 -37.17 -0.26 26.25
N VAL A 335 -37.92 -0.52 25.17
CA VAL A 335 -39.37 -0.77 25.21
C VAL A 335 -39.68 -2.04 26.02
N ASP A 336 -38.97 -3.13 25.78
CA ASP A 336 -39.13 -4.39 26.54
C ASP A 336 -38.80 -4.24 28.03
N ASN A 337 -37.94 -3.27 28.40
CA ASN A 337 -37.59 -2.97 29.78
C ASN A 337 -38.52 -1.93 30.45
N GLY A 338 -39.60 -1.52 29.78
CA GLY A 338 -40.55 -0.53 30.30
C GLY A 338 -40.00 0.91 30.36
N VAL A 339 -38.88 1.17 29.69
CA VAL A 339 -38.27 2.49 29.57
C VAL A 339 -38.88 3.19 28.36
N ARG A 340 -39.32 4.44 28.50
CA ARG A 340 -39.78 5.25 27.35
C ARG A 340 -38.62 5.39 26.35
N SER A 341 -38.68 4.68 25.22
CA SER A 341 -37.62 4.72 24.19
C SER A 341 -37.64 5.97 23.32
N SER A 342 -38.34 7.05 23.71
CA SER A 342 -38.56 8.24 22.88
C SER A 342 -37.28 8.92 22.41
N TYR A 343 -36.15 8.74 23.09
CA TYR A 343 -34.85 9.25 22.66
C TYR A 343 -34.24 8.40 21.53
N TYR A 344 -34.00 7.11 21.76
CA TYR A 344 -33.40 6.21 20.76
C TYR A 344 -34.33 5.90 19.57
N ALA A 345 -35.65 5.88 19.77
CA ALA A 345 -36.62 5.73 18.68
C ALA A 345 -36.69 6.97 17.78
N SER A 346 -36.50 8.17 18.34
CA SER A 346 -36.43 9.41 17.55
C SER A 346 -35.11 9.50 16.79
N ILE A 347 -34.00 9.10 17.40
CA ILE A 347 -32.71 8.97 16.73
C ILE A 347 -32.79 7.93 15.60
N ALA A 348 -33.36 6.74 15.85
CA ALA A 348 -33.54 5.72 14.82
C ALA A 348 -34.41 6.19 13.64
N LYS A 349 -35.51 6.92 13.92
CA LYS A 349 -36.36 7.52 12.89
C LYS A 349 -35.66 8.61 12.10
N CYS A 350 -34.93 9.51 12.78
CA CYS A 350 -34.15 10.55 12.13
C CYS A 350 -33.05 9.94 11.26
N PHE A 351 -32.28 8.97 11.76
CA PHE A 351 -31.23 8.29 11.00
C PHE A 351 -31.77 7.46 9.83
N ALA A 352 -32.89 6.75 9.98
CA ALA A 352 -33.49 6.01 8.87
C ALA A 352 -34.02 6.95 7.78
N ALA A 353 -34.61 8.09 8.17
CA ALA A 353 -35.05 9.12 7.25
C ALA A 353 -33.86 9.84 6.58
N ASP A 354 -32.81 10.16 7.34
CA ASP A 354 -31.58 10.78 6.81
C ASP A 354 -30.82 9.81 5.92
N THR A 355 -30.74 8.51 6.24
CA THR A 355 -30.08 7.52 5.39
C THR A 355 -30.83 7.33 4.07
N ALA A 356 -32.17 7.35 4.10
CA ALA A 356 -32.99 7.29 2.89
C ALA A 356 -32.92 8.59 2.07
N MET A 357 -32.92 9.75 2.73
CA MET A 357 -32.85 11.06 2.11
C MET A 357 -31.44 11.34 1.56
N GLN A 358 -30.39 11.04 2.32
CA GLN A 358 -28.99 11.10 1.91
C GLN A 358 -28.69 10.05 0.84
N GLY A 359 -29.28 8.86 0.89
CA GLY A 359 -29.22 7.87 -0.18
C GLY A 359 -29.84 8.40 -1.48
N ALA A 360 -30.98 9.08 -1.41
CA ALA A 360 -31.61 9.73 -2.56
C ALA A 360 -30.82 10.96 -3.05
N ILE A 361 -30.29 11.80 -2.15
CA ILE A 361 -29.43 12.95 -2.48
C ILE A 361 -28.14 12.47 -3.11
N ASN A 362 -27.50 11.43 -2.57
CA ASN A 362 -26.28 10.84 -3.12
C ASN A 362 -26.54 10.18 -4.48
N ALA A 363 -27.69 9.52 -4.67
CA ALA A 363 -28.09 8.98 -5.97
C ALA A 363 -28.31 10.10 -7.00
N VAL A 364 -28.94 11.20 -6.61
CA VAL A 364 -29.15 12.38 -7.46
C VAL A 364 -27.81 13.09 -7.74
N GLN A 365 -26.93 13.25 -6.74
CA GLN A 365 -25.60 13.83 -6.92
C GLN A 365 -24.70 12.95 -7.79
N PHE A 366 -24.81 11.61 -7.66
CA PHE A 366 -24.10 10.66 -8.52
C PHE A 366 -24.63 10.71 -9.96
N LEU A 367 -25.94 10.82 -10.15
CA LEU A 367 -26.55 11.05 -11.46
C LEU A 367 -26.13 12.40 -12.06
N LEU A 368 -26.09 13.48 -11.27
CA LEU A 368 -25.62 14.80 -11.69
C LEU A 368 -24.12 14.78 -12.02
N PHE A 369 -23.32 14.04 -11.25
CA PHE A 369 -21.90 13.84 -11.52
C PHE A 369 -21.68 13.06 -12.82
N ILE A 370 -22.42 11.98 -13.05
CA ILE A 370 -22.40 11.23 -14.32
C ILE A 370 -22.82 12.15 -15.48
N LEU A 371 -23.88 12.94 -15.31
CA LEU A 371 -24.33 13.88 -16.35
C LEU A 371 -23.31 15.00 -16.62
N GLN A 372 -22.60 15.46 -15.59
CA GLN A 372 -21.54 16.44 -15.73
C GLN A 372 -20.32 15.84 -16.44
N GLN A 373 -19.93 14.61 -16.09
CA GLN A 373 -18.86 13.88 -16.77
C GLN A 373 -19.20 13.64 -18.24
N ILE A 374 -20.41 13.16 -18.54
CA ILE A 374 -20.88 12.99 -19.93
C ILE A 374 -20.85 14.33 -20.69
N ARG A 375 -21.24 15.44 -20.06
CA ARG A 375 -21.19 16.77 -20.68
C ARG A 375 -19.77 17.21 -21.00
N ASP A 376 -18.83 16.98 -20.08
CA ASP A 376 -17.44 17.39 -20.26
C ASP A 376 -16.71 16.49 -21.26
N ASP A 377 -17.00 15.18 -21.27
CA ASP A 377 -16.56 14.24 -22.31
C ASP A 377 -17.07 14.66 -23.70
N ILE A 378 -18.33 15.10 -23.82
CA ILE A 378 -18.88 15.63 -25.08
C ILE A 378 -18.14 16.91 -25.53
N LYS A 379 -17.78 17.81 -24.62
CA LYS A 379 -17.00 19.01 -24.95
C LYS A 379 -15.58 18.66 -25.39
N GLN A 380 -14.95 17.70 -24.73
CA GLN A 380 -13.63 17.22 -25.08
C GLN A 380 -13.65 16.58 -26.48
N LEU A 381 -14.58 15.66 -26.73
CA LEU A 381 -14.77 15.04 -28.05
C LEU A 381 -15.02 16.08 -29.15
N ARG A 382 -15.77 17.14 -28.86
CA ARG A 382 -15.99 18.24 -29.82
C ARG A 382 -14.71 19.02 -30.11
N THR A 383 -13.89 19.27 -29.10
CA THR A 383 -12.59 19.94 -29.24
C THR A 383 -11.63 19.09 -30.05
N GLU A 384 -11.54 17.79 -29.73
CA GLU A 384 -10.72 16.81 -30.45
C GLU A 384 -11.14 16.69 -31.92
N PHE A 385 -12.45 16.65 -32.19
CA PHE A 385 -12.95 16.62 -33.57
C PHE A 385 -12.62 17.90 -34.35
N LEU A 386 -12.66 19.06 -33.69
CA LEU A 386 -12.31 20.34 -34.32
C LEU A 386 -10.81 20.43 -34.60
N GLN A 387 -9.98 19.91 -33.69
CA GLN A 387 -8.54 19.80 -33.87
C GLN A 387 -8.21 18.85 -35.02
N MET A 388 -8.79 17.65 -35.03
CA MET A 388 -8.62 16.66 -36.11
C MET A 388 -9.01 17.23 -37.48
N ARG A 389 -10.09 18.02 -37.57
CA ARG A 389 -10.49 18.71 -38.81
C ARG A 389 -9.44 19.74 -39.25
N THR A 390 -8.82 20.43 -38.31
CA THR A 390 -7.79 21.44 -38.59
C THR A 390 -6.50 20.78 -39.04
N ASP A 391 -6.09 19.71 -38.37
CA ASP A 391 -4.91 18.91 -38.72
C ASP A 391 -5.08 18.29 -40.12
N PHE A 392 -6.24 17.69 -40.40
CA PHE A 392 -6.54 17.14 -41.73
C PHE A 392 -6.52 18.21 -42.84
N ALA A 393 -6.97 19.43 -42.56
CA ALA A 393 -6.89 20.54 -43.51
C ALA A 393 -5.44 20.99 -43.75
N ASN A 394 -4.60 20.97 -42.71
CA ASN A 394 -3.18 21.28 -42.81
C ASN A 394 -2.42 20.19 -43.59
N ASP A 395 -2.72 18.91 -43.33
CA ASP A 395 -2.14 17.77 -44.05
C ASP A 395 -2.48 17.84 -45.55
N ILE A 396 -3.73 18.14 -45.91
CA ILE A 396 -4.12 18.35 -47.31
C ILE A 396 -3.33 19.51 -47.94
N LYS A 397 -3.11 20.59 -47.19
CA LYS A 397 -2.35 21.75 -47.69
C LYS A 397 -0.88 21.38 -47.90
N GLN A 398 -0.29 20.64 -46.98
CA GLN A 398 1.08 20.15 -47.09
C GLN A 398 1.22 19.20 -48.29
N LEU A 399 0.35 18.21 -48.43
CA LEU A 399 0.34 17.27 -49.56
C LEU A 399 0.20 17.99 -50.91
N ARG A 400 -0.61 19.05 -50.98
CA ARG A 400 -0.69 19.89 -52.20
C ARG A 400 0.64 20.59 -52.50
N THR A 401 1.30 21.15 -51.49
CA THR A 401 2.61 21.78 -51.66
C THR A 401 3.67 20.78 -52.10
N GLU A 402 3.71 19.60 -51.47
CA GLU A 402 4.61 18.51 -51.85
C GLU A 402 4.36 18.05 -53.28
N PHE A 403 3.09 17.89 -53.69
CA PHE A 403 2.74 17.52 -55.06
C PHE A 403 3.16 18.57 -56.09
N VAL A 404 3.02 19.86 -55.77
CA VAL A 404 3.50 20.96 -56.64
C VAL A 404 5.03 20.92 -56.77
N ASN A 405 5.76 20.72 -55.67
CA ASN A 405 7.22 20.61 -55.69
C ASN A 405 7.68 19.41 -56.53
N LEU A 406 7.07 18.23 -56.33
CA LEU A 406 7.31 17.05 -57.15
C LEU A 406 7.01 17.31 -58.63
N SER A 407 5.93 18.04 -58.95
CA SER A 407 5.61 18.39 -60.34
C SER A 407 6.67 19.30 -60.97
N ILE A 408 7.24 20.23 -60.20
CA ILE A 408 8.36 21.08 -60.63
C ILE A 408 9.62 20.25 -60.85
N GLU A 409 9.98 19.37 -59.92
CA GLU A 409 11.14 18.47 -60.04
C GLU A 409 11.03 17.54 -61.26
N PHE A 410 9.84 16.97 -61.51
CA PHE A 410 9.57 16.22 -62.74
C PHE A 410 9.69 17.08 -64.00
N GLY A 411 9.34 18.36 -63.92
CA GLY A 411 9.54 19.33 -64.99
C GLY A 411 11.03 19.55 -65.29
N VAL A 412 11.85 19.72 -64.26
CA VAL A 412 13.32 19.87 -64.39
C VAL A 412 13.93 18.61 -64.97
N MET A 413 13.59 17.42 -64.46
CA MET A 413 14.08 16.14 -65.00
C MET A 413 13.70 15.96 -66.48
N LYS A 414 12.51 16.39 -66.91
CA LYS A 414 12.13 16.36 -68.33
C LYS A 414 13.04 17.25 -69.18
N GLN A 415 13.43 18.43 -68.68
CA GLN A 415 14.36 19.30 -69.39
C GLN A 415 15.76 18.69 -69.44
N ASP A 416 16.25 18.11 -68.35
CA ASP A 416 17.54 17.43 -68.34
C ASP A 416 17.58 16.27 -69.33
N ILE A 417 16.50 15.50 -69.45
CA ILE A 417 16.37 14.43 -70.46
C ILE A 417 16.41 15.02 -71.89
N ILE A 418 15.81 16.19 -72.14
CA ILE A 418 15.85 16.85 -73.46
C ILE A 418 17.28 17.31 -73.77
N ILE A 419 17.98 17.89 -72.79
CA ILE A 419 19.39 18.31 -72.92
C ILE A 419 20.26 17.10 -73.24
N LEU A 420 20.17 16.03 -72.43
CA LEU A 420 20.92 14.79 -72.66
C LEU A 420 20.64 14.17 -74.03
N LYS A 421 19.37 14.17 -74.50
CA LYS A 421 19.04 13.71 -75.85
C LYS A 421 19.72 14.55 -76.94
N THR A 422 19.84 15.85 -76.73
CA THR A 422 20.48 16.78 -77.67
C THR A 422 21.99 16.55 -77.70
N GLU A 423 22.62 16.41 -76.53
CA GLU A 423 24.05 16.08 -76.41
C GLU A 423 24.37 14.73 -77.05
N ILE A 424 23.56 13.69 -76.81
CA ILE A 424 23.72 12.38 -77.46
C ILE A 424 23.60 12.50 -78.98
N LYS A 425 22.69 13.34 -79.49
CA LYS A 425 22.55 13.57 -80.93
C LYS A 425 23.80 14.26 -81.50
N GLN A 426 24.34 15.26 -80.79
CA GLN A 426 25.57 15.95 -81.18
C GLN A 426 26.76 14.99 -81.19
N MET A 427 26.95 14.20 -80.14
CA MET A 427 28.01 13.19 -80.08
C MET A 427 27.90 12.17 -81.21
N ARG A 428 26.68 11.76 -81.59
CA ARG A 428 26.48 10.89 -82.77
C ARG A 428 26.91 11.58 -84.06
N THR A 429 26.63 12.87 -84.24
CA THR A 429 27.07 13.63 -85.41
C THR A 429 28.59 13.75 -85.46
N GLU A 430 29.24 14.04 -84.33
CA GLU A 430 30.69 14.08 -84.21
C GLU A 430 31.33 12.72 -84.51
N LEU A 431 30.75 11.63 -84.00
CA LEU A 431 31.20 10.27 -84.29
C LEU A 431 31.11 9.92 -85.78
N VAL A 432 30.05 10.36 -86.46
CA VAL A 432 29.93 10.21 -87.92
C VAL A 432 31.01 11.01 -88.64
N GLY A 433 31.30 12.24 -88.20
CA GLY A 433 32.39 13.06 -88.72
C GLY A 433 33.75 12.36 -88.60
N LEU A 434 34.07 11.88 -87.40
CA LEU A 434 35.30 11.10 -87.15
C LEU A 434 35.35 9.82 -88.01
N SER A 435 34.22 9.14 -88.20
CA SER A 435 34.16 7.96 -89.07
C SER A 435 34.47 8.30 -90.54
N ILE A 436 34.05 9.48 -91.01
CA ILE A 436 34.37 9.98 -92.35
C ILE A 436 35.86 10.31 -92.43
N GLU A 437 36.41 11.03 -91.45
CA GLU A 437 37.85 11.35 -91.39
C GLU A 437 38.72 10.09 -91.38
N VAL A 438 38.35 9.07 -90.60
CA VAL A 438 39.03 7.76 -90.62
C VAL A 438 38.91 7.09 -92.00
N GLY A 439 37.77 7.25 -92.69
CA GLY A 439 37.59 6.82 -94.07
C GLY A 439 38.55 7.52 -95.04
N VAL A 440 38.67 8.85 -94.93
CA VAL A 440 39.60 9.66 -95.73
C VAL A 440 41.04 9.26 -95.43
N MET A 441 41.44 9.13 -94.17
CA MET A 441 42.77 8.67 -93.79
C MET A 441 43.09 7.27 -94.34
N LYS A 442 42.11 6.35 -94.36
CA LYS A 442 42.29 5.04 -95.02
C LYS A 442 42.55 5.20 -96.51
N GLN A 443 41.85 6.11 -97.17
CA GLN A 443 42.05 6.41 -98.59
C GLN A 443 43.41 7.06 -98.84
N ASP A 444 43.84 8.00 -98.00
CA ASP A 444 45.17 8.62 -98.06
C ASP A 444 46.26 7.57 -97.83
N ILE A 445 46.07 6.63 -96.90
CA ILE A 445 46.98 5.49 -96.73
C ILE A 445 47.06 4.63 -98.00
N ILE A 446 45.95 4.43 -98.71
CA ILE A 446 45.93 3.71 -100.00
C ILE A 446 46.68 4.51 -101.08
N ILE A 447 46.47 5.83 -101.15
CA ILE A 447 47.17 6.73 -102.07
C ILE A 447 48.67 6.72 -101.77
N LEU A 448 49.06 6.94 -100.51
CA LEU A 448 50.45 6.88 -100.06
C LEU A 448 51.07 5.51 -100.33
N LYS A 449 50.35 4.41 -100.16
CA LYS A 449 50.84 3.08 -100.57
C LYS A 449 51.11 3.01 -102.08
N THR A 450 50.21 3.58 -102.89
CA THR A 450 50.35 3.64 -104.35
C THR A 450 51.51 4.55 -104.78
N GLU A 451 51.64 5.71 -104.13
CA GLU A 451 52.75 6.64 -104.31
C GLU A 451 54.07 6.02 -103.88
N ILE A 452 54.13 5.30 -102.76
CA ILE A 452 55.31 4.55 -102.33
C ILE A 452 55.66 3.48 -103.36
N ILE A 453 54.69 2.78 -103.95
CA ILE A 453 54.94 1.83 -105.05
C ILE A 453 55.51 2.57 -106.27
N SER A 454 54.94 3.72 -106.62
CA SER A 454 55.39 4.58 -107.73
C SER A 454 56.78 5.17 -107.49
N ILE A 455 57.07 5.67 -106.29
CA ILE A 455 58.38 6.15 -105.85
C ILE A 455 59.36 5.00 -105.83
N LYS A 456 59.00 3.81 -105.33
CA LYS A 456 59.86 2.63 -105.44
C LYS A 456 60.19 2.31 -106.89
N LYS A 457 59.24 2.46 -107.82
CA LYS A 457 59.46 2.32 -109.27
C LYS A 457 60.37 3.42 -109.81
N LYS A 458 60.08 4.69 -109.54
CA LYS A 458 60.91 5.85 -109.93
C LYS A 458 62.29 5.81 -109.33
N VAL A 459 62.47 5.37 -108.08
CA VAL A 459 63.78 5.14 -107.45
C VAL A 459 64.50 4.02 -108.18
N LYS A 460 63.80 2.97 -108.63
CA LYS A 460 64.37 1.92 -109.51
C LYS A 460 64.78 2.48 -110.87
N ASP A 461 63.97 3.38 -111.44
CA ASP A 461 64.22 4.04 -112.72
C ASP A 461 65.32 5.10 -112.60
N LEU A 462 65.40 5.83 -111.48
CA LEU A 462 66.41 6.82 -111.16
C LEU A 462 67.70 6.14 -110.69
N GLN A 463 67.64 4.95 -110.10
CA GLN A 463 68.79 4.05 -109.99
C GLN A 463 69.31 3.65 -111.38
N ARG A 464 68.45 3.64 -112.40
CA ARG A 464 68.76 3.38 -113.82
C ARG A 464 69.26 4.64 -114.55
N ASP A 465 68.62 5.78 -114.40
CA ASP A 465 69.08 7.07 -114.90
C ASP A 465 70.35 7.48 -114.17
N VAL A 466 70.50 7.19 -112.87
CA VAL A 466 71.78 7.29 -112.14
C VAL A 466 72.76 6.26 -112.67
N HIS A 467 72.34 5.05 -113.05
CA HIS A 467 73.17 4.10 -113.81
C HIS A 467 73.55 4.65 -115.21
N LEU A 468 72.96 5.77 -115.65
CA LEU A 468 73.25 6.44 -116.92
C LEU A 468 73.86 7.87 -116.73
N VAL A 469 73.63 8.62 -115.66
CA VAL A 469 74.57 9.58 -115.02
C VAL A 469 75.80 8.82 -114.52
N ARG A 470 75.79 7.50 -114.41
CA ARG A 470 76.96 6.73 -113.98
C ARG A 470 77.93 6.58 -115.12
N ILE A 471 77.39 6.43 -116.29
CA ILE A 471 78.19 6.02 -117.41
C ILE A 471 78.25 7.18 -118.34
N ASP A 472 77.15 7.88 -118.47
CA ASP A 472 76.93 8.82 -119.54
C ASP A 472 76.74 10.27 -119.01
N VAL A 473 77.12 10.44 -117.75
CA VAL A 473 78.22 11.34 -117.36
C VAL A 473 79.43 11.23 -118.28
N SER A 474 79.38 10.31 -119.29
CA SER A 474 79.69 10.26 -120.80
C SER A 474 80.71 11.23 -121.20
N VAL A 475 81.51 11.32 -120.25
CA VAL A 475 82.29 10.22 -119.75
C VAL A 475 83.52 10.63 -120.45
N LEU A 476 84.22 11.50 -119.76
CA LEU A 476 83.62 12.14 -118.64
C LEU A 476 83.44 13.53 -119.02
N LYS A 477 83.17 14.25 -117.96
CA LYS A 477 84.37 14.85 -117.43
C LYS A 477 84.67 15.95 -118.43
N GLN A 478 85.41 16.89 -117.92
CA GLN A 478 86.74 17.11 -118.41
C GLN A 478 86.88 17.11 -119.93
N GLN A 479 85.83 17.37 -120.69
CA GLN A 479 85.80 16.73 -121.95
C GLN A 479 86.55 17.47 -123.05
N VAL A 480 87.03 18.71 -122.95
CA VAL A 480 87.18 19.79 -121.93
C VAL A 480 87.29 21.07 -122.79
N ASN A 481 86.62 22.17 -122.45
CA ASN A 481 87.08 23.18 -121.48
C ASN A 481 88.46 23.76 -121.81
#